data_AF-A0A8X7C4W2-F1
#
_entry.id   AF-A0A8X7C4W2-F1
#
_cell.length_a   1.000
_cell.length_b   1.000
_cell.length_c   1.000
_cell.angle_alpha   90.00
_cell.angle_beta   90.00
_cell.angle_gamma   90.00
#
_symmetry.space_group_name_H-M   'P 1'
#
loop_
_entity.id
_entity.type
_entity.pdbx_description
1 polymer ?
#
loop_
_entity_poly.entity_id
_entity_poly.type
_entity_poly.pdbx_seq_one_letter_code
_entity_poly.pdbx_strand_id
1 'polypeptide(L)'
;MSEREYLKSCLPDFKPGPLDHYRKKAKFNWKDMKLLLEGEEMLKLQLKIWNAFEKDPLFQRSPSEELTSQQHRHLCFQRMKRLMEYEFFTYDEFLANPLLAQGLLICIGFYDWSLCTKRSVSYE
;
A
#
# COMPACT_ATOMS: atom_id res chain seq x y z
N MET A 1 11.15 -2.48 -23.01
CA MET A 1 10.14 -1.64 -22.31
C MET A 1 10.88 -0.86 -21.24
N SER A 2 10.70 0.46 -21.14
CA SER A 2 11.34 1.24 -20.07
C SER A 2 10.70 0.92 -18.72
N GLU A 3 11.43 1.14 -17.64
CA GLU A 3 10.95 0.88 -16.27
C GLU A 3 9.68 1.67 -15.93
N ARG A 4 9.64 2.94 -16.33
CA ARG A 4 8.44 3.78 -16.22
C ARG A 4 7.24 3.18 -16.94
N GLU A 5 7.44 2.64 -18.14
CA GLU A 5 6.36 2.04 -18.91
C GLU A 5 5.84 0.75 -18.27
N TYR A 6 6.77 -0.05 -17.71
CA TYR A 6 6.39 -1.22 -16.90
C TYR A 6 5.55 -0.82 -15.69
N LEU A 7 5.98 0.16 -14.90
CA LEU A 7 5.23 0.59 -13.71
C LEU A 7 3.84 1.12 -14.04
N LYS A 8 3.71 1.85 -15.15
CA LYS A 8 2.39 2.29 -15.64
C LYS A 8 1.51 1.13 -16.09
N SER A 9 2.08 0.09 -16.68
CA SER A 9 1.34 -1.12 -17.05
C SER A 9 0.79 -1.87 -15.82
N CYS A 10 1.47 -1.78 -14.68
CA CYS A 10 1.02 -2.36 -13.41
C CYS A 10 -0.13 -1.57 -12.75
N LEU A 11 -0.46 -0.37 -13.24
CA LEU A 11 -1.59 0.43 -12.76
C LEU A 11 -2.83 0.09 -13.60
N PRO A 12 -3.80 -0.67 -13.07
CA PRO A 12 -5.00 -1.01 -13.82
C PRO A 12 -5.87 0.23 -14.05
N ASP A 13 -6.59 0.27 -15.17
CA ASP A 13 -7.59 1.31 -15.39
C ASP A 13 -8.78 1.14 -14.43
N PHE A 14 -9.39 2.26 -14.06
CA PHE A 14 -10.56 2.23 -13.20
C PHE A 14 -11.71 1.49 -13.88
N LYS A 15 -12.42 0.66 -13.10
CA LYS A 15 -13.66 0.01 -13.57
C LYS A 15 -14.69 1.07 -13.97
N PRO A 16 -15.50 0.80 -15.01
CA PRO A 16 -16.54 1.74 -15.39
C PRO A 16 -17.56 1.99 -14.28
N GLY A 17 -18.11 3.20 -14.23
CA GLY A 17 -19.11 3.56 -13.22
C GLY A 17 -19.53 5.03 -13.22
N PRO A 18 -20.33 5.46 -12.21
CA PRO A 18 -20.88 6.82 -12.14
C PRO A 18 -19.83 7.94 -12.18
N LEU A 19 -18.59 7.63 -11.81
CA LEU A 19 -17.48 8.58 -11.80
C LEU A 19 -16.76 8.71 -13.15
N ASP A 20 -17.04 7.85 -14.13
CA ASP A 20 -16.32 7.83 -15.41
C ASP A 20 -16.48 9.12 -16.20
N HIS A 21 -17.69 9.70 -16.17
CA HIS A 21 -17.95 10.99 -16.80
C HIS A 21 -16.96 12.06 -16.32
N TYR A 22 -16.61 12.04 -15.03
CA TYR A 22 -15.67 12.97 -14.44
C TYR A 22 -14.22 12.60 -14.75
N ARG A 23 -13.86 11.30 -14.63
CA ARG A 23 -12.50 10.82 -14.94
C ARG A 23 -12.08 11.14 -16.36
N LYS A 24 -13.00 11.03 -17.33
CA LYS A 24 -12.76 11.34 -18.76
C LYS A 24 -12.54 12.83 -19.04
N LYS A 25 -12.87 13.73 -18.11
CA LYS A 25 -12.58 15.18 -18.26
C LYS A 25 -11.11 15.51 -18.03
N ALA A 26 -10.31 14.60 -17.47
CA ALA A 26 -8.90 14.82 -17.26
C ALA A 26 -8.18 15.02 -18.61
N LYS A 27 -7.37 16.07 -18.71
CA LYS A 27 -6.56 16.39 -19.90
C LYS A 27 -5.15 15.78 -19.85
N PHE A 28 -4.88 14.97 -18.84
CA PHE A 28 -3.59 14.32 -18.62
C PHE A 28 -3.80 12.87 -18.18
N ASN A 29 -2.78 12.04 -18.35
CA ASN A 29 -2.80 10.66 -17.89
C ASN A 29 -2.49 10.58 -16.39
N TRP A 30 -3.44 10.06 -15.61
CA TRP A 30 -3.30 9.94 -14.17
C TRP A 30 -2.16 9.01 -13.75
N LYS A 31 -1.78 8.03 -14.59
CA LYS A 31 -0.66 7.11 -14.31
C LYS A 31 0.68 7.84 -14.37
N ASP A 32 0.84 8.75 -15.33
CA ASP A 32 2.03 9.61 -15.41
C ASP A 32 2.08 10.57 -14.21
N MET A 33 0.93 11.13 -13.80
CA MET A 33 0.84 11.96 -12.59
C MET A 33 1.21 11.17 -11.32
N LYS A 34 0.67 9.95 -11.16
CA LYS A 34 0.98 9.09 -10.00
C LYS A 34 2.47 8.75 -9.94
N LEU A 35 3.06 8.39 -11.08
CA LEU A 35 4.49 8.12 -11.17
C LEU A 35 5.34 9.35 -10.83
N LEU A 36 4.94 10.54 -11.30
CA LEU A 36 5.64 11.79 -11.01
C LEU A 36 5.59 12.15 -9.52
N LEU A 37 4.44 11.97 -8.87
CA LEU A 37 4.25 12.34 -7.46
C LEU A 37 4.99 11.40 -6.49
N GLU A 38 5.01 10.11 -6.79
CA GLU A 38 5.60 9.10 -5.90
C GLU A 38 7.08 8.83 -6.20
N GLY A 39 7.46 8.87 -7.47
CA GLY A 39 8.73 8.32 -7.94
C GLY A 39 8.68 6.80 -8.16
N GLU A 40 9.63 6.29 -8.94
CA GLU A 40 9.66 4.89 -9.41
C GLU A 40 9.80 3.89 -8.26
N GLU A 41 10.75 4.12 -7.35
CA GLU A 41 11.03 3.21 -6.23
C GLU A 41 9.87 3.17 -5.22
N MET A 42 9.31 4.32 -4.88
CA MET A 42 8.17 4.39 -3.94
C MET A 42 6.92 3.75 -4.56
N LEU A 43 6.67 3.96 -5.86
CA LEU A 43 5.54 3.33 -6.53
C LEU A 43 5.68 1.81 -6.57
N LYS A 44 6.89 1.29 -6.80
CA LYS A 44 7.17 -0.16 -6.70
C LYS A 44 6.86 -0.70 -5.31
N LEU A 45 7.33 -0.01 -4.27
CA LEU A 45 7.08 -0.40 -2.88
C LEU A 45 5.58 -0.43 -2.58
N GLN A 46 4.85 0.63 -2.95
CA GLN A 46 3.40 0.72 -2.81
C GLN A 46 2.70 -0.47 -3.49
N LEU A 47 3.01 -0.72 -4.77
CA LEU A 47 2.42 -1.83 -5.51
C LEU A 47 2.71 -3.18 -4.87
N LYS A 48 3.93 -3.41 -4.36
CA LYS A 48 4.29 -4.66 -3.67
C LYS A 48 3.47 -4.84 -2.38
N ILE A 49 3.31 -3.78 -1.58
CA ILE A 49 2.51 -3.78 -0.35
C ILE A 49 1.04 -4.04 -0.66
N TRP A 50 0.44 -3.31 -1.60
CA TRP A 50 -0.97 -3.46 -1.94
C TRP A 50 -1.29 -4.84 -2.50
N ASN A 51 -0.45 -5.37 -3.38
CA ASN A 51 -0.60 -6.73 -3.88
C ASN A 51 -0.48 -7.79 -2.78
N ALA A 52 0.38 -7.58 -1.78
CA ALA A 52 0.51 -8.51 -0.66
C ALA A 52 -0.75 -8.49 0.21
N PHE A 53 -1.24 -7.30 0.58
CA PHE A 53 -2.43 -7.16 1.41
C PHE A 53 -3.71 -7.61 0.69
N GLU A 54 -3.85 -7.30 -0.60
CA GLU A 54 -4.99 -7.73 -1.40
C GLU A 54 -5.10 -9.26 -1.50
N LYS A 55 -3.97 -9.98 -1.48
CA LYS A 55 -3.95 -11.45 -1.57
C LYS A 55 -4.03 -12.15 -0.22
N ASP A 56 -3.71 -11.46 0.88
CA ASP A 56 -3.73 -12.05 2.20
C ASP A 56 -5.12 -11.91 2.85
N PRO A 57 -5.80 -13.03 3.15
CA PRO A 57 -7.11 -13.02 3.82
C PRO A 57 -7.13 -12.22 5.12
N LEU A 58 -6.01 -12.14 5.84
CA LEU A 58 -5.92 -11.43 7.10
C LEU A 58 -6.07 -9.90 6.93
N PHE A 59 -5.76 -9.37 5.75
CA PHE A 59 -5.88 -7.94 5.42
C PHE A 59 -7.16 -7.59 4.66
N GLN A 60 -8.05 -8.57 4.43
CA GLN A 60 -9.36 -8.28 3.86
C GLN A 60 -10.24 -7.55 4.87
N ARG A 61 -11.06 -6.63 4.38
CA ARG A 61 -12.05 -5.88 5.16
C ARG A 61 -13.41 -6.01 4.50
N SER A 62 -14.46 -6.22 5.31
CA SER A 62 -15.83 -6.11 4.81
C SER A 62 -16.35 -4.68 5.03
N PRO A 63 -17.04 -4.06 4.06
CA PRO A 63 -17.72 -2.79 4.28
C PRO A 63 -18.75 -2.82 5.43
N SER A 64 -19.24 -4.01 5.77
CA SER A 64 -20.18 -4.24 6.88
C SER A 64 -19.51 -4.83 8.12
N GLU A 65 -18.18 -4.77 8.21
CA GLU A 65 -17.43 -5.29 9.35
C GLU A 65 -17.66 -4.41 10.58
N GLU A 66 -18.35 -4.95 11.58
CA GLU A 66 -18.51 -4.32 12.90
C GLU A 66 -17.70 -5.11 13.93
N LEU A 67 -16.48 -4.66 14.20
CA LEU A 67 -15.62 -5.25 15.23
C LEU A 67 -15.81 -4.52 16.56
N THR A 68 -15.97 -5.28 17.63
CA THR A 68 -15.75 -4.76 18.98
C THR A 68 -14.29 -4.31 19.15
N SER A 69 -14.03 -3.44 20.13
CA SER A 69 -12.67 -2.99 20.43
C SER A 69 -11.70 -4.16 20.70
N GLN A 70 -12.16 -5.22 21.36
CA GLN A 70 -11.33 -6.39 21.65
C GLN A 70 -11.01 -7.20 20.39
N GLN A 71 -11.99 -7.41 19.50
CA GLN A 71 -11.78 -8.07 18.21
C GLN A 71 -10.80 -7.27 17.34
N HIS A 72 -10.96 -5.95 17.28
CA HIS A 72 -10.04 -5.07 16.56
C HIS A 72 -8.60 -5.18 17.09
N ARG A 73 -8.41 -5.17 18.42
CA ARG A 73 -7.06 -5.36 19.01
C ARG A 73 -6.46 -6.73 18.67
N HIS A 74 -7.27 -7.79 18.71
CA HIS A 74 -6.81 -9.13 18.36
C HIS A 74 -6.38 -9.22 16.89
N LEU A 75 -7.23 -8.72 15.99
CA LEU A 75 -6.95 -8.70 14.56
C LEU A 75 -5.73 -7.83 14.23
N CYS A 76 -5.61 -6.65 14.85
CA CYS A 76 -4.44 -5.78 14.71
C CYS A 76 -3.14 -6.50 15.12
N PHE A 77 -3.18 -7.29 16.20
CA PHE A 77 -2.02 -8.06 16.64
C PHE A 77 -1.65 -9.18 15.66
N GLN A 78 -2.65 -9.90 15.13
CA GLN A 78 -2.44 -10.92 14.10
C GLN A 78 -1.85 -10.31 12.83
N ARG A 79 -2.42 -9.20 12.35
CA ARG A 79 -1.93 -8.44 11.19
C ARG A 79 -0.50 -7.95 11.42
N MET A 80 -0.18 -7.47 12.63
CA MET A 80 1.18 -7.05 12.97
C MET A 80 2.15 -8.22 12.85
N LYS A 81 1.84 -9.39 13.42
CA LYS A 81 2.70 -10.58 13.27
C LYS A 81 2.92 -10.96 11.81
N ARG A 82 1.84 -11.03 11.02
CA ARG A 82 1.94 -11.33 9.59
C ARG A 82 2.76 -10.28 8.83
N LEU A 83 2.66 -9.00 9.22
CA LEU A 83 3.43 -7.93 8.62
C LEU A 83 4.95 -8.11 8.81
N MET A 84 5.38 -8.71 9.93
CA MET A 84 6.78 -9.01 10.21
C MET A 84 7.35 -10.12 9.33
N GLU A 85 6.48 -10.95 8.75
CA GLU A 85 6.86 -12.06 7.86
C GLU A 85 7.16 -11.57 6.43
N TYR A 86 6.72 -10.35 6.07
CA TYR A 86 6.93 -9.78 4.75
C TYR A 86 8.26 -9.03 4.64
N GLU A 87 9.02 -9.33 3.58
CA GLU A 87 10.16 -8.55 3.15
C GLU A 87 9.77 -7.63 1.97
N PHE A 88 9.41 -6.38 2.28
CA PHE A 88 8.98 -5.41 1.26
C PHE A 88 10.13 -4.79 0.47
N PHE A 89 11.32 -4.69 1.07
CA PHE A 89 12.54 -4.27 0.41
C PHE A 89 13.72 -5.00 1.05
N THR A 90 14.79 -5.20 0.27
CA THR A 90 16.02 -5.80 0.77
C THR A 90 16.84 -4.79 1.58
N TYR A 91 17.83 -5.28 2.32
CA TYR A 91 18.76 -4.40 3.03
C TYR A 91 19.53 -3.48 2.07
N ASP A 92 19.93 -3.97 0.89
CA ASP A 92 20.64 -3.18 -0.11
C ASP A 92 19.74 -2.08 -0.71
N GLU A 93 18.46 -2.39 -0.98
CA GLU A 93 17.48 -1.40 -1.43
C GLU A 93 17.27 -0.31 -0.37
N PHE A 94 17.22 -0.69 0.92
CA PHE A 94 17.14 0.26 2.03
C PHE A 94 18.38 1.15 2.13
N LEU A 95 19.59 0.59 1.97
CA LEU A 95 20.82 1.38 1.98
C LEU A 95 20.88 2.36 0.81
N ALA A 96 20.39 1.96 -0.36
CA ALA A 96 20.30 2.83 -1.53
C ALA A 96 19.27 3.95 -1.35
N ASN A 97 18.12 3.64 -0.75
CA ASN A 97 17.06 4.61 -0.47
C ASN A 97 16.43 4.40 0.92
N PRO A 98 16.95 5.10 1.96
CA PRO A 98 16.41 4.98 3.32
C PRO A 98 14.94 5.44 3.46
N LEU A 99 14.42 6.22 2.52
CA LEU A 99 13.01 6.67 2.54
C LEU A 99 12.03 5.51 2.32
N LEU A 100 12.48 4.35 1.84
CA LEU A 100 11.64 3.15 1.74
C LEU A 100 11.08 2.73 3.10
N ALA A 101 11.83 2.91 4.19
CA ALA A 101 11.36 2.61 5.54
C ALA A 101 10.19 3.52 5.96
N GLN A 102 10.30 4.82 5.68
CA GLN A 102 9.21 5.78 5.91
C GLN A 102 8.01 5.50 5.00
N GLY A 103 8.27 5.21 3.72
CA GLY A 103 7.25 4.84 2.74
C GLY A 103 6.43 3.63 3.19
N LEU A 104 7.10 2.60 3.70
CA LEU A 104 6.43 1.43 4.27
C LEU A 104 5.52 1.81 5.45
N LEU A 105 5.99 2.63 6.39
CA LEU A 105 5.17 3.07 7.52
C LEU A 105 3.93 3.87 7.05
N ILE A 106 4.10 4.78 6.10
CA ILE A 106 2.99 5.56 5.53
C ILE A 106 1.97 4.63 4.84
N CYS A 107 2.43 3.65 4.07
CA CYS A 107 1.54 2.69 3.41
C CYS A 107 0.77 1.85 4.44
N ILE A 108 1.44 1.38 5.49
CA ILE A 108 0.75 0.67 6.59
C ILE A 108 -0.29 1.59 7.23
N GLY A 109 0.03 2.87 7.45
CA GLY A 109 -0.90 3.86 8.01
C GLY A 109 -2.12 4.11 7.12
N PHE A 110 -1.94 4.24 5.80
CA PHE A 110 -3.05 4.36 4.84
C PHE A 110 -4.01 3.17 4.90
N TYR A 111 -3.48 1.97 5.17
CA TYR A 111 -4.31 0.81 5.44
C TYR A 111 -4.95 0.91 6.84
N ASP A 112 -4.14 1.03 7.90
CA ASP A 112 -4.57 1.08 9.30
C ASP A 112 -3.54 1.77 10.21
N TRP A 113 -3.90 2.92 10.77
CA TRP A 113 -3.02 3.63 11.71
C TRP A 113 -2.81 2.89 13.03
N SER A 114 -3.78 2.09 13.50
CA SER A 114 -3.58 1.28 14.71
C SER A 114 -2.51 0.22 14.48
N LEU A 115 -2.50 -0.39 13.29
CA LEU A 115 -1.47 -1.35 12.89
C LEU A 115 -0.10 -0.68 12.77
N CYS A 116 -0.04 0.50 12.14
CA CYS A 116 1.19 1.27 12.00
C CYS A 116 1.79 1.60 13.38
N THR A 117 0.99 2.15 14.29
CA THR A 117 1.42 2.46 15.65
C THR A 117 1.82 1.20 16.40
N LYS A 118 1.04 0.11 16.30
CA LYS A 118 1.36 -1.15 16.97
C LYS A 118 2.71 -1.69 16.51
N ARG A 119 3.00 -1.65 15.20
CA ARG A 119 4.30 -2.03 14.65
C ARG A 119 5.40 -1.14 15.21
N SER A 120 5.27 0.18 15.12
CA SER A 120 6.34 1.11 15.52
C SER A 120 6.74 0.96 16.98
N VAL A 121 5.79 0.71 17.89
CA VAL A 121 6.05 0.54 19.32
C VAL A 121 6.37 -0.89 19.75
N SER A 122 6.28 -1.88 18.85
CA SER A 122 6.65 -3.27 19.17
C SER A 122 8.11 -3.60 18.85
N TYR A 123 8.85 -2.64 18.25
CA TYR A 123 10.27 -2.74 17.91
C TYR A 123 11.18 -1.95 18.87
N GLU A 124 10.62 -1.34 19.92
CA GLU A 124 11.35 -0.87 21.10
C GLU A 124 11.29 -1.95 22.20
#